data_AF-S0G1A3-F1
#
_entry.id   AF-S0G1A3-F1
#
_cell.length_a   1.000
_cell.length_b   1.000
_cell.length_c   1.000
_cell.angle_alpha   90.00
_cell.angle_beta   90.00
_cell.angle_gamma   90.00
#
_symmetry.space_group_name_H-M   'P 1'
#
loop_
_entity.id
_entity.type
_entity.pdbx_description
1 polymer ?
#
loop_
_entity_poly.entity_id
_entity_poly.type
_entity_poly.pdbx_seq_one_letter_code
_entity_poly.pdbx_strand_id
1 'polypeptide(L)'
;MLGIINWNISPNRDWFVRLTDNGTGIMAELYLSAADASAQTNRQASGSTTGYGSSLDITLTNDEGVAYPVSEFQAEYAWHLQVSGQAGNTAKTYKVREFVELPEISAAIYRSQDLIARRATAEINAHTHASIIRVAELGVHLPDADIGQIAQITSTSRGIDALGQIDHIIIEGHVTDDGEASLTNTVEVIEYQELTR
;
A
#
# COMPACT_ATOMS: atom_id res chain seq x y z
N MET A 1 23.70 -7.78 6.40
CA MET A 1 22.80 -8.74 5.71
C MET A 1 22.82 -8.44 4.22
N LEU A 2 22.83 -9.45 3.34
CA LEU A 2 22.63 -9.22 1.90
C LEU A 2 21.17 -8.82 1.63
N GLY A 3 20.96 -7.86 0.75
CA GLY A 3 19.62 -7.42 0.38
C GLY A 3 19.63 -6.48 -0.82
N ILE A 4 18.52 -6.49 -1.56
CA ILE A 4 18.23 -5.54 -2.64
C ILE A 4 17.40 -4.41 -2.02
N ILE A 5 17.88 -3.18 -2.16
CA ILE A 5 17.23 -1.96 -1.69
C ILE A 5 16.33 -1.40 -2.77
N ASN A 6 16.85 -1.32 -4.00
CA ASN A 6 16.11 -0.80 -5.14
C ASN A 6 16.60 -1.48 -6.43
N TRP A 7 15.81 -1.39 -7.49
CA TRP A 7 16.13 -2.00 -8.78
C TRP A 7 15.50 -1.20 -9.94
N ASN A 8 16.17 -1.18 -11.08
CA ASN A 8 15.88 -0.33 -12.23
C ASN A 8 16.21 -1.09 -13.54
N ILE A 9 15.56 -2.24 -13.76
CA ILE A 9 15.92 -3.18 -14.83
C ILE A 9 14.81 -3.24 -15.87
N SER A 10 15.18 -2.98 -17.13
CA SER A 10 14.36 -3.24 -18.32
C SER A 10 14.93 -4.45 -19.09
N PRO A 11 14.11 -5.35 -19.67
CA PRO A 11 12.65 -5.34 -19.65
C PRO A 11 12.10 -5.57 -18.25
N ASN A 12 10.99 -4.90 -17.98
CA ASN A 12 10.29 -4.99 -16.70
C ASN A 12 9.53 -6.33 -16.61
N ARG A 13 10.04 -7.27 -15.81
CA ARG A 13 9.49 -8.62 -15.66
C ARG A 13 9.94 -9.28 -14.36
N ASP A 14 9.46 -10.50 -14.14
CA ASP A 14 9.98 -11.37 -13.10
C ASP A 14 11.44 -11.75 -13.38
N TRP A 15 12.30 -11.36 -12.45
CA TRP A 15 13.72 -11.65 -12.42
C TRP A 15 14.10 -12.39 -11.13
N PHE A 16 15.09 -13.26 -11.22
CA PHE A 16 15.71 -13.91 -10.07
C PHE A 16 17.12 -13.38 -9.90
N VAL A 17 17.34 -12.57 -8.87
CA VAL A 17 18.63 -11.95 -8.56
C VAL A 17 19.30 -12.76 -7.46
N ARG A 18 20.45 -13.35 -7.76
CA ARG A 18 21.32 -13.98 -6.77
C ARG A 18 22.40 -12.98 -6.33
N LEU A 19 22.45 -12.69 -5.04
CA LEU A 19 23.49 -11.89 -4.41
C LEU A 19 24.48 -12.79 -3.68
N THR A 20 25.77 -12.58 -3.89
CA THR A 20 26.84 -13.29 -3.18
C THR A 20 27.95 -12.34 -2.77
N ASP A 21 28.68 -12.73 -1.72
CA ASP A 21 30.00 -12.18 -1.47
C ASP A 21 30.97 -12.69 -2.56
N ASN A 22 31.76 -11.81 -3.19
CA ASN A 22 32.80 -12.15 -4.16
C ASN A 22 34.24 -11.99 -3.62
N GLY A 23 34.40 -11.71 -2.33
CA GLY A 23 35.65 -11.48 -1.63
C GLY A 23 36.03 -10.00 -1.50
N THR A 24 35.65 -9.16 -2.45
CA THR A 24 35.97 -7.72 -2.46
C THR A 24 34.74 -6.80 -2.49
N GLY A 25 33.54 -7.38 -2.58
CA GLY A 25 32.27 -6.69 -2.66
C GLY A 25 31.10 -7.67 -2.85
N ILE A 26 29.99 -7.14 -3.34
CA ILE A 26 28.76 -7.88 -3.56
C ILE A 26 28.63 -8.13 -5.05
N MET A 27 28.55 -9.40 -5.45
CA MET A 27 28.20 -9.80 -6.81
C MET A 27 26.68 -9.98 -6.91
N ALA A 28 26.09 -9.45 -7.96
CA ALA A 28 24.72 -9.71 -8.36
C ALA A 28 24.71 -10.46 -9.70
N GLU A 29 23.90 -11.51 -9.76
CA GLU A 29 23.68 -12.31 -10.95
C GLU A 29 22.18 -12.39 -11.22
N LEU A 30 21.79 -12.20 -12.49
CA LEU A 30 20.41 -12.12 -12.91
C LEU A 30 20.00 -13.35 -13.74
N TYR A 31 18.87 -13.95 -13.40
CA TYR A 31 18.33 -15.16 -14.03
C TYR A 31 16.83 -15.03 -14.31
N LEU A 32 16.32 -15.86 -15.22
CA LEU A 32 14.87 -15.92 -15.55
C LEU A 32 14.10 -16.91 -14.66
N SER A 33 14.78 -17.82 -13.97
CA SER A 33 14.14 -18.83 -13.12
C SER A 33 14.90 -19.05 -11.81
N ALA A 34 14.17 -19.48 -10.76
CA ALA A 34 14.78 -19.84 -9.49
C ALA A 34 15.70 -21.07 -9.61
N ALA A 35 15.39 -22.00 -10.52
CA ALA A 35 16.17 -23.20 -10.76
C ALA A 35 17.53 -22.83 -11.36
N ASP A 36 17.53 -21.97 -12.39
CA ASP A 36 18.74 -21.43 -13.01
C ASP A 36 19.59 -20.63 -12.01
N ALA A 37 18.97 -19.80 -11.19
CA ALA A 37 19.69 -19.05 -10.15
C ALA A 37 20.35 -19.95 -9.10
N SER A 38 19.71 -21.07 -8.76
CA SER A 38 20.24 -22.04 -7.79
C SER A 38 21.36 -22.89 -8.39
N ALA A 39 21.19 -23.30 -9.65
CA ALA A 39 22.17 -24.09 -10.40
C ALA A 39 23.30 -23.25 -11.01
N GLN A 40 23.16 -21.92 -11.04
CA GLN A 40 24.04 -20.96 -11.71
C GLN A 40 24.18 -21.26 -13.21
N THR A 41 23.06 -21.53 -13.87
CA THR A 41 22.97 -21.81 -15.31
C THR A 41 22.18 -20.71 -16.01
N ASN A 42 22.41 -20.51 -17.32
CA ASN A 42 21.63 -19.58 -18.15
C ASN A 42 21.53 -18.15 -17.59
N ARG A 43 22.63 -17.64 -17.03
CA ARG A 43 22.70 -16.26 -16.49
C ARG A 43 22.46 -15.25 -17.60
N GLN A 44 21.70 -14.20 -17.29
CA GLN A 44 21.35 -13.15 -18.25
C GLN A 44 22.26 -11.92 -18.13
N ALA A 45 22.62 -11.57 -16.90
CA ALA A 45 23.53 -10.46 -16.65
C ALA A 45 24.21 -10.62 -15.29
N SER A 46 25.34 -9.94 -15.11
CA SER A 46 26.03 -9.87 -13.83
C SER A 46 26.73 -8.53 -13.61
N GLY A 47 27.00 -8.21 -12.35
CA GLY A 47 27.71 -6.99 -11.95
C GLY A 47 28.11 -7.06 -10.49
N SER A 48 29.08 -6.23 -10.08
CA SER A 48 29.57 -6.23 -8.71
C SER A 48 29.86 -4.84 -8.17
N THR A 49 29.72 -4.68 -6.86
CA THR A 49 30.14 -3.48 -6.15
C THR A 49 31.65 -3.48 -5.90
N THR A 50 32.22 -2.31 -5.61
CA THR A 50 33.56 -2.19 -5.02
C THR A 50 33.40 -1.98 -3.52
N GLY A 51 33.62 -3.02 -2.72
CA GLY A 51 33.44 -2.99 -1.27
C GLY A 51 32.05 -3.37 -0.79
N TYR A 52 31.85 -3.21 0.52
CA TYR A 52 30.62 -3.57 1.24
C TYR A 52 30.02 -2.36 1.94
N GLY A 53 28.73 -2.41 2.26
CA GLY A 53 28.00 -1.30 2.85
C GLY A 53 26.51 -1.35 2.57
N SER A 54 25.88 -0.19 2.62
CA SER A 54 24.46 0.04 2.31
C SER A 54 24.33 0.92 1.07
N SER A 55 23.27 0.70 0.29
CA SER A 55 22.93 1.49 -0.91
C SER A 55 24.09 1.55 -1.91
N LEU A 56 24.70 0.40 -2.18
CA LEU A 56 25.75 0.27 -3.18
C LEU A 56 25.13 0.00 -4.54
N ASP A 57 25.49 0.82 -5.51
CA ASP A 57 25.02 0.71 -6.88
C ASP A 57 25.75 -0.42 -7.62
N ILE A 58 25.00 -1.21 -8.38
CA ILE A 58 25.49 -2.22 -9.32
C ILE A 58 24.94 -1.88 -10.71
N THR A 59 25.86 -1.77 -11.66
CA THR A 59 25.55 -1.79 -13.10
C THR A 59 25.70 -3.21 -13.60
N LEU A 60 24.65 -3.75 -14.23
CA LEU A 60 24.67 -5.10 -14.79
C LEU A 60 25.22 -5.07 -16.22
N THR A 61 26.04 -6.04 -16.55
CA THR A 61 26.52 -6.30 -17.92
C THR A 61 25.88 -7.59 -18.42
N ASN A 62 25.35 -7.54 -19.64
CA ASN A 62 24.73 -8.70 -20.28
C ASN A 62 25.76 -9.78 -20.60
N ASP A 63 25.42 -11.03 -20.31
CA ASP A 63 26.20 -12.17 -20.78
C ASP A 63 26.00 -12.33 -22.31
N GLU A 64 26.94 -12.98 -23.00
CA GLU A 64 26.88 -13.12 -24.45
C GLU A 64 25.70 -14.01 -24.89
N GLY A 65 24.94 -13.58 -25.90
CA GLY A 65 23.86 -14.39 -26.51
C GLY A 65 22.61 -14.55 -25.65
N VAL A 66 22.42 -13.70 -24.64
CA VAL A 66 21.28 -13.78 -23.71
C VAL A 66 19.95 -13.51 -24.39
N ALA A 67 18.91 -14.23 -23.95
CA ALA A 67 17.58 -14.16 -24.55
C ALA A 67 16.89 -12.83 -24.26
N TYR A 68 17.19 -12.21 -23.11
CA TYR A 68 16.61 -10.94 -22.67
C TYR A 68 17.72 -10.04 -22.13
N PRO A 69 18.41 -9.28 -23.01
CA PRO A 69 19.41 -8.33 -22.56
C PRO A 69 18.76 -7.26 -21.69
N VAL A 70 19.43 -6.91 -20.60
CA VAL A 70 19.00 -5.85 -19.69
C VAL A 70 19.54 -4.49 -20.11
N SER A 71 18.74 -3.47 -19.81
CA SER A 71 19.11 -2.04 -19.82
C SER A 71 18.51 -1.34 -18.61
N GLU A 72 18.84 -0.07 -18.40
CA GLU A 72 18.17 0.76 -17.41
C GLU A 72 16.68 0.94 -17.75
N PHE A 73 15.80 0.85 -16.75
CA PHE A 73 14.38 1.13 -16.93
C PHE A 73 14.11 2.65 -16.96
N GLN A 74 14.67 3.38 -16.00
CA GLN A 74 14.76 4.84 -15.97
C GLN A 74 16.19 5.26 -16.31
N ALA A 75 16.36 6.01 -17.40
CA ALA A 75 17.67 6.46 -17.87
C ALA A 75 18.35 7.50 -16.94
N GLU A 76 17.58 8.11 -16.03
CA GLU A 76 18.09 9.08 -15.05
C GLU A 76 18.94 8.40 -13.95
N TYR A 77 18.75 7.11 -13.73
CA TYR A 77 19.54 6.33 -12.76
C TYR A 77 20.64 5.56 -13.47
N ALA A 78 21.89 5.79 -13.06
CA ALA A 78 23.07 5.13 -13.64
C ALA A 78 23.34 3.71 -13.07
N TRP A 79 22.33 3.08 -12.47
CA TRP A 79 22.45 1.78 -11.81
C TRP A 79 21.26 0.89 -12.14
N HIS A 80 21.49 -0.43 -12.11
CA HIS A 80 20.46 -1.45 -12.32
C HIS A 80 19.93 -2.01 -11.01
N LEU A 81 20.81 -2.18 -10.01
CA LEU A 81 20.45 -2.63 -8.67
C LEU A 81 21.13 -1.75 -7.63
N GLN A 82 20.42 -1.44 -6.55
CA GLN A 82 20.99 -0.96 -5.31
C GLN A 82 20.95 -2.08 -4.27
N VAL A 83 22.09 -2.40 -3.69
CA VAL A 83 22.24 -3.52 -2.77
C VAL A 83 22.88 -3.11 -1.45
N SER A 84 22.72 -3.96 -0.45
CA SER A 84 23.45 -3.88 0.82
C SER A 84 24.05 -5.22 1.16
N GLY A 85 25.16 -5.21 1.90
CA GLY A 85 25.89 -6.41 2.25
C GLY A 85 27.14 -6.14 3.08
N GLN A 86 27.75 -7.22 3.54
CA GLN A 86 29.00 -7.25 4.31
C GLN A 86 29.77 -8.51 3.92
N ALA A 87 31.07 -8.52 4.17
CA ALA A 87 31.92 -9.68 3.95
C ALA A 87 31.42 -10.91 4.74
N GLY A 88 31.55 -12.09 4.14
CA GLY A 88 31.15 -13.37 4.70
C GLY A 88 29.64 -13.65 4.65
N ASN A 89 28.83 -12.80 4.03
CA ASN A 89 27.40 -13.10 3.87
C ASN A 89 27.19 -14.29 2.92
N THR A 90 26.33 -15.22 3.35
CA THR A 90 25.92 -16.35 2.51
C THR A 90 25.10 -15.88 1.31
N ALA A 91 25.27 -16.59 0.19
CA ALA A 91 24.51 -16.35 -1.03
C ALA A 91 22.99 -16.35 -0.78
N LYS A 92 22.28 -15.38 -1.37
CA LYS A 92 20.82 -15.29 -1.30
C LYS A 92 20.22 -14.99 -2.66
N THR A 93 19.08 -15.62 -2.94
CA THR A 93 18.32 -15.40 -4.18
C THR A 93 17.03 -14.66 -3.87
N TYR A 94 16.76 -13.59 -4.60
CA TYR A 94 15.56 -12.77 -4.50
C TYR A 94 14.76 -12.89 -5.78
N LYS A 95 13.44 -13.08 -5.68
CA LYS A 95 12.55 -12.86 -6.80
C LYS A 95 12.19 -11.37 -6.84
N VAL A 96 12.73 -10.67 -7.82
CA VAL A 96 12.35 -9.28 -8.12
C VAL A 96 11.23 -9.36 -9.15
N ARG A 97 10.03 -8.91 -8.79
CA ARG A 97 8.88 -8.90 -9.70
C ARG A 97 8.86 -7.61 -10.50
N GLU A 98 8.01 -7.55 -11.53
CA GLU A 98 7.68 -6.34 -12.28
C GLU A 98 7.58 -5.08 -11.39
N PHE A 99 8.27 -4.01 -11.81
CA PHE A 99 8.16 -2.66 -11.31
C PHE A 99 6.86 -2.11 -11.87
N VAL A 100 5.76 -2.27 -11.15
CA VAL A 100 4.62 -1.43 -11.44
C VAL A 100 5.01 -0.08 -10.86
N GLU A 101 5.58 0.81 -11.67
CA GLU A 101 5.55 2.23 -11.36
C GLU A 101 4.07 2.63 -11.44
N LEU A 102 3.31 2.27 -10.41
CA LEU A 102 2.07 2.95 -10.13
C LEU A 102 2.52 4.40 -9.97
N PRO A 103 2.03 5.34 -10.80
CA PRO A 103 2.36 6.74 -10.61
C PRO A 103 2.17 7.03 -9.13
N GLU A 104 3.17 7.64 -8.50
CA GLU A 104 3.07 8.06 -7.12
C GLU A 104 1.71 8.78 -7.01
N ILE A 105 0.81 8.26 -6.18
CA ILE A 105 -0.39 8.99 -5.83
C ILE A 105 0.08 10.08 -4.85
N SER A 106 0.83 11.05 -5.36
CA SER A 106 1.36 12.21 -4.64
C SER A 106 0.25 13.22 -4.34
N ALA A 107 -0.90 13.06 -4.98
CA ALA A 107 -2.08 13.85 -4.70
C ALA A 107 -2.87 13.23 -3.54
N ALA A 108 -2.80 13.89 -2.37
CA ALA A 108 -3.65 13.61 -1.20
C ALA A 108 -5.16 13.59 -1.54
N ILE A 109 -5.54 14.11 -2.71
CA ILE A 109 -6.90 14.09 -3.28
C ILE A 109 -7.48 12.69 -3.49
N TYR A 110 -6.64 11.67 -3.65
CA TYR A 110 -7.10 10.32 -3.96
C TYR A 110 -7.01 9.34 -2.78
N ARG A 111 -6.61 9.79 -1.59
CA ARG A 111 -6.42 8.91 -0.41
C ARG A 111 -6.92 9.48 0.91
N SER A 112 -7.95 10.31 0.87
CA SER A 112 -8.48 10.90 2.09
C SER A 112 -9.99 10.88 2.10
N GLN A 113 -10.55 10.26 3.14
CA GLN A 113 -11.97 10.38 3.51
C GLN A 113 -12.36 11.86 3.66
N ASP A 114 -11.39 12.69 4.06
CA ASP A 114 -11.48 14.14 4.16
C ASP A 114 -11.74 14.82 2.80
N LEU A 115 -11.37 14.21 1.66
CA LEU A 115 -11.71 14.76 0.34
C LEU A 115 -13.13 14.46 -0.11
N ILE A 116 -13.68 13.33 0.31
CA ILE A 116 -15.10 13.05 0.13
C ILE A 116 -15.90 14.06 0.95
N ALA A 117 -15.51 14.27 2.21
CA ALA A 117 -16.11 15.30 3.07
C ALA A 117 -15.94 16.72 2.49
N ARG A 118 -14.75 17.09 1.99
CA ARG A 118 -14.51 18.41 1.37
C ARG A 118 -15.25 18.60 0.05
N ARG A 119 -15.38 17.55 -0.78
CA ARG A 119 -16.17 17.61 -2.01
C ARG A 119 -17.66 17.71 -1.70
N ALA A 120 -18.17 16.91 -0.77
CA ALA A 120 -19.54 17.03 -0.28
C ALA A 120 -19.80 18.42 0.32
N THR A 121 -18.87 18.95 1.11
CA THR A 121 -18.94 20.32 1.65
C THR A 121 -18.88 21.37 0.55
N ALA A 122 -18.04 21.20 -0.48
CA ALA A 122 -17.97 22.11 -1.61
C ALA A 122 -19.25 22.08 -2.46
N GLU A 123 -19.85 20.91 -2.65
CA GLU A 123 -21.12 20.73 -3.36
C GLU A 123 -22.33 21.26 -2.55
N ILE A 124 -22.33 21.09 -1.22
CA ILE A 124 -23.28 21.71 -0.29
C ILE A 124 -23.11 23.24 -0.28
N ASN A 125 -21.88 23.74 -0.21
CA ASN A 125 -21.59 25.18 -0.26
C ASN A 125 -21.92 25.80 -1.62
N ALA A 126 -21.89 25.01 -2.69
CA ALA A 126 -22.42 25.39 -4.00
C ALA A 126 -23.96 25.38 -4.06
N HIS A 127 -24.63 25.13 -2.93
CA HIS A 127 -26.09 25.05 -2.76
C HIS A 127 -26.77 24.00 -3.65
N THR A 128 -26.03 22.98 -4.08
CA THR A 128 -26.56 21.90 -4.93
C THR A 128 -27.11 20.72 -4.14
N HIS A 129 -26.67 20.57 -2.88
CA HIS A 129 -27.04 19.47 -1.99
C HIS A 129 -27.30 19.98 -0.55
N ALA A 130 -28.16 19.31 0.19
CA ALA A 130 -28.37 19.44 1.63
C ALA A 130 -27.88 18.19 2.35
N SER A 131 -27.26 18.35 3.52
CA SER A 131 -27.01 17.24 4.43
C SER A 131 -28.12 17.13 5.46
N ILE A 132 -28.58 15.91 5.72
CA ILE A 132 -29.51 15.57 6.78
C ILE A 132 -28.75 14.68 7.76
N ILE A 133 -28.49 15.23 8.95
CA ILE A 133 -27.77 14.54 10.02
C ILE A 133 -28.79 13.91 10.97
N ARG A 134 -28.60 12.64 11.30
CA ARG A 134 -29.44 11.90 12.25
C ARG A 134 -28.55 11.25 13.29
N VAL A 135 -28.83 11.55 14.55
CA VAL A 135 -28.16 10.92 15.70
C VAL A 135 -29.08 9.86 16.28
N ALA A 136 -28.55 8.65 16.46
CA ALA A 136 -29.24 7.54 17.10
C ALA A 136 -28.40 7.02 18.27
N GLU A 137 -28.95 7.14 19.48
CA GLU A 137 -28.41 6.49 20.67
C GLU A 137 -28.92 5.06 20.73
N LEU A 138 -27.99 4.12 20.76
CA LEU A 138 -28.25 2.70 20.81
C LEU A 138 -28.11 2.24 22.26
N GLY A 139 -29.19 1.68 22.82
CA GLY A 139 -29.18 1.11 24.17
C GLY A 139 -28.35 -0.17 24.31
N VAL A 140 -27.60 -0.56 23.27
CA VAL A 140 -26.75 -1.74 23.24
C VAL A 140 -25.47 -1.43 22.48
N HIS A 141 -24.40 -2.14 22.82
CA HIS A 141 -23.16 -2.08 22.08
C HIS A 141 -23.25 -2.83 20.76
N LEU A 142 -22.85 -2.18 19.66
CA LEU A 142 -22.68 -2.78 18.34
C LEU A 142 -21.19 -2.80 17.97
N PRO A 143 -20.46 -3.91 18.24
CA PRO A 143 -19.02 -3.98 18.02
C PRO A 143 -18.63 -3.97 16.53
N ASP A 144 -19.55 -4.36 15.65
CA ASP A 144 -19.30 -4.44 14.20
C ASP A 144 -19.58 -3.12 13.46
N ALA A 145 -20.12 -2.11 14.17
CA ALA A 145 -20.40 -0.80 13.61
C ALA A 145 -19.10 0.01 13.48
N ASP A 146 -18.82 0.48 12.27
CA ASP A 146 -17.61 1.27 11.97
C ASP A 146 -17.94 2.50 11.12
N ILE A 147 -17.09 3.52 11.23
CA ILE A 147 -17.21 4.75 10.45
C ILE A 147 -17.11 4.41 8.96
N GLY A 148 -17.98 5.00 8.17
CA GLY A 148 -18.05 4.81 6.73
C GLY A 148 -18.96 3.65 6.28
N GLN A 149 -19.43 2.81 7.20
CA GLN A 149 -20.46 1.80 6.88
C GLN A 149 -21.82 2.45 6.61
N ILE A 150 -22.65 1.77 5.82
CA ILE A 150 -24.03 2.20 5.57
C ILE A 150 -24.93 1.69 6.71
N ALA A 151 -25.66 2.62 7.33
CA ALA A 151 -26.65 2.32 8.35
C ALA A 151 -28.05 2.70 7.86
N GLN A 152 -29.03 1.86 8.19
CA GLN A 152 -30.44 2.17 8.01
C GLN A 152 -31.03 2.59 9.36
N ILE A 153 -31.57 3.81 9.43
CA ILE A 153 -32.34 4.26 10.60
C ILE A 153 -33.82 4.12 10.26
N THR A 154 -34.51 3.23 10.99
CA THR A 154 -35.95 3.03 10.87
C THR A 154 -36.65 3.44 12.16
N SER A 155 -37.69 4.27 12.06
CA SER A 155 -38.55 4.66 13.18
C SER A 155 -40.00 4.77 12.74
N THR A 156 -40.84 3.83 13.18
CA THR A 156 -42.28 3.83 12.86
C THR A 156 -43.01 5.01 13.48
N SER A 157 -42.63 5.45 14.69
CA SER A 157 -43.28 6.56 15.39
C SER A 157 -42.96 7.92 14.79
N ARG A 158 -41.77 8.07 14.20
CA ARG A 158 -41.33 9.30 13.53
C ARG A 158 -41.48 9.25 12.01
N GLY A 159 -41.94 8.12 11.45
CA GLY A 159 -42.08 7.91 10.01
C GLY A 159 -40.75 7.98 9.25
N ILE A 160 -39.66 7.52 9.86
CA ILE A 160 -38.32 7.57 9.30
C ILE A 160 -37.97 6.19 8.75
N ASP A 161 -37.55 6.14 7.48
CA ASP A 161 -36.86 5.01 6.87
C ASP A 161 -35.78 5.60 5.97
N ALA A 162 -34.56 5.69 6.48
CA ALA A 162 -33.47 6.41 5.82
C ALA A 162 -32.18 5.58 5.84
N LEU A 163 -31.50 5.58 4.70
CA LEU A 163 -30.15 5.03 4.54
C LEU A 163 -29.16 6.17 4.54
N GLY A 164 -28.09 6.04 5.31
CA GLY A 164 -26.99 7.00 5.30
C GLY A 164 -25.68 6.35 5.72
N GLN A 165 -24.60 7.12 5.63
CA GLN A 165 -23.29 6.68 6.03
C GLN A 165 -23.05 7.04 7.50
N ILE A 166 -22.47 6.12 8.28
CA ILE A 166 -22.01 6.42 9.63
C ILE A 166 -20.81 7.38 9.54
N ASP A 167 -20.97 8.58 10.06
CA ASP A 167 -19.92 9.60 10.08
C ASP A 167 -19.17 9.61 11.41
N HIS A 168 -19.89 9.39 12.52
CA HIS A 168 -19.33 9.37 13.85
C HIS A 168 -19.91 8.25 14.71
N ILE A 169 -19.07 7.64 15.56
CA ILE A 169 -19.47 6.65 16.56
C ILE A 169 -18.85 7.03 17.91
N ILE A 170 -19.69 7.11 18.94
CA ILE A 170 -19.27 7.24 20.34
C ILE A 170 -19.61 5.92 21.04
N ILE A 171 -18.66 5.37 21.79
CA ILE A 171 -18.86 4.19 22.65
C ILE A 171 -18.74 4.67 24.09
N GLU A 172 -19.79 4.51 24.88
CA GLU A 172 -19.83 4.90 26.29
C GLU A 172 -19.93 3.65 27.17
N GLY A 173 -19.20 3.68 28.29
CA GLY A 173 -19.27 2.63 29.31
C GLY A 173 -20.06 3.11 30.52
N HIS A 174 -21.07 2.35 30.92
CA HIS A 174 -21.85 2.60 32.12
C HIS A 174 -21.59 1.50 33.13
N VAL A 175 -21.36 1.88 34.38
CA VAL A 175 -21.32 0.96 35.52
C VAL A 175 -22.45 1.35 36.46
N THR A 176 -23.38 0.45 36.73
CA THR A 176 -24.46 0.68 37.68
C THR A 176 -23.94 0.60 39.12
N ASP A 177 -24.69 1.15 40.07
CA ASP A 177 -24.35 1.09 41.50
C ASP A 177 -24.25 -0.36 42.03
N ASP A 178 -24.91 -1.29 41.35
CA ASP A 178 -24.86 -2.73 41.63
C ASP A 178 -23.63 -3.44 41.01
N GLY A 179 -22.76 -2.68 40.32
CA GLY A 179 -21.51 -3.16 39.73
C GLY A 179 -21.64 -3.80 38.35
N GLU A 180 -22.80 -3.70 37.70
CA GLU A 180 -22.97 -4.19 36.33
C GLU A 180 -22.40 -3.19 35.32
N ALA A 181 -21.48 -3.65 34.48
CA ALA A 181 -20.90 -2.87 33.40
C ALA A 181 -21.66 -3.14 32.08
N SER A 182 -22.01 -2.08 31.37
CA SER A 182 -22.62 -2.12 30.05
C SER A 182 -21.93 -1.12 29.11
N LEU A 183 -22.01 -1.39 27.81
CA LEU A 183 -21.53 -0.49 26.77
C LEU A 183 -22.73 -0.10 25.90
N THR A 184 -22.78 1.18 25.52
CA THR A 184 -23.77 1.76 24.61
C THR A 184 -23.05 2.45 23.46
N ASN A 185 -23.69 2.51 22.31
CA ASN A 185 -23.17 3.23 21.15
C ASN A 185 -24.06 4.43 20.85
N THR A 186 -23.49 5.57 20.49
CA THR A 186 -24.22 6.61 19.77
C THR A 186 -23.65 6.70 18.37
N VAL A 187 -24.51 6.65 17.35
CA VAL A 187 -24.10 6.74 15.94
C VAL A 187 -24.69 8.00 15.31
N GLU A 188 -23.86 8.74 14.59
CA GLU A 188 -24.25 9.84 13.72
C GLU A 188 -24.26 9.36 12.27
N VAL A 189 -25.41 9.47 11.62
CA VAL A 189 -25.62 9.03 10.24
C VAL A 189 -25.94 10.24 9.38
N ILE A 190 -25.20 10.40 8.28
CA ILE A 190 -25.36 11.49 7.33
C ILE A 190 -25.96 10.97 6.04
N GLU A 191 -27.01 11.66 5.59
CA GLU A 191 -27.63 11.51 4.27
C GLU A 191 -27.41 12.80 3.48
N TYR A 192 -26.97 12.68 2.22
CA TYR A 192 -26.85 13.81 1.30
C TYR A 192 -28.01 13.79 0.32
N GLN A 193 -28.83 14.84 0.30
CA GLN A 193 -29.93 15.01 -0.64
C GLN A 193 -29.61 16.12 -1.65
N GLU A 194 -29.83 15.86 -2.95
CA GLU A 194 -29.77 16.90 -3.99
C GLU A 194 -30.91 17.92 -3.78
N LEU A 195 -30.58 19.20 -3.76
CA LEU A 195 -31.55 20.30 -3.60
C LEU A 195 -32.15 20.78 -4.93
N THR A 196 -31.56 20.42 -6.07
CA THR A 196 -32.03 20.86 -7.39
C THR A 196 -31.75 19.84 -8.48
N ARG A 197 -32.77 19.58 -9.30
CA ARG A 197 -32.65 19.17 -10.69
C ARG A 197 -33.54 20.04 -11.57
#